data_AF-A0A2V9DI20-F1
#
_entry.id   AF-A0A2V9DI20-F1
#
_cell.length_a   1.000
_cell.length_b   1.000
_cell.length_c   1.000
_cell.angle_alpha   90.00
_cell.angle_beta   90.00
_cell.angle_gamma   90.00
#
_symmetry.space_group_name_H-M   'P 1'
#
loop_
_entity.id
_entity.type
_entity.pdbx_description
1 polymer ?
#
loop_
_entity_poly.entity_id
_entity_poly.type
_entity_poly.pdbx_seq_one_letter_code
_entity_poly.pdbx_strand_id
1 'polypeptide(L)'
;MIPISIGWNGADPNGPSSSPSVTRDGRFVVFASEANNLVKGDSNGWSDIFLRDTCIGAISACVPATLRLSIGPDGAEANGASFSPAISPDGRFVVFNSSATNLVRPESLNSFPATSAPPLFLRDTCFGAASGCLPATSRVIPASALQH
;
A
#
# COMPACT_ATOMS: atom_id res chain seq x y z
N MET A 1 -22.04 -12.04 -4.70
CA MET A 1 -20.61 -12.11 -4.31
C MET A 1 -19.97 -10.79 -4.73
N ILE A 2 -19.32 -10.05 -3.83
CA ILE A 2 -18.61 -8.80 -4.20
C ILE A 2 -17.14 -9.17 -4.43
N PRO A 3 -16.58 -9.00 -5.64
CA PRO A 3 -15.17 -9.26 -5.88
C PRO A 3 -14.27 -8.32 -5.05
N ILE A 4 -13.20 -8.89 -4.47
CA ILE A 4 -12.19 -8.13 -3.71
C ILE A 4 -11.33 -7.28 -4.64
N SER A 5 -11.01 -7.81 -5.82
CA SER A 5 -10.31 -7.11 -6.90
C SER A 5 -11.30 -6.84 -8.03
N ILE A 6 -11.83 -5.62 -8.09
CA ILE A 6 -12.60 -5.12 -9.23
C ILE A 6 -11.96 -3.81 -9.66
N GLY A 7 -11.89 -3.62 -10.98
CA GLY A 7 -11.44 -2.38 -11.57
C GLY A 7 -12.30 -1.21 -11.12
N TRP A 8 -11.74 -0.02 -11.10
CA TRP A 8 -12.43 1.19 -10.62
C TRP A 8 -13.71 1.51 -11.42
N ASN A 9 -13.82 0.99 -12.65
CA ASN A 9 -14.96 1.13 -13.56
C ASN A 9 -15.86 -0.12 -13.60
N GLY A 10 -15.65 -1.08 -12.69
CA GLY A 10 -16.40 -2.35 -12.66
C GLY A 10 -15.84 -3.45 -13.57
N ALA A 11 -14.74 -3.20 -14.29
CA ALA A 11 -14.08 -4.22 -15.11
C ALA A 11 -13.34 -5.26 -14.24
N ASP A 12 -13.11 -6.44 -14.80
CA ASP A 12 -12.22 -7.42 -14.16
C ASP A 12 -10.77 -6.91 -14.13
N PRO A 13 -9.98 -7.28 -13.11
CA PRO A 13 -8.55 -7.01 -13.07
C PRO A 13 -7.84 -7.54 -14.32
N ASN A 14 -6.94 -6.76 -14.89
CA ASN A 14 -6.17 -7.15 -16.09
C ASN A 14 -4.78 -7.73 -15.79
N GLY A 15 -4.56 -8.16 -14.55
CA GLY A 15 -3.32 -8.77 -14.09
C GLY A 15 -3.56 -9.60 -12.83
N PRO A 16 -2.64 -10.52 -12.50
CA PRO A 16 -2.76 -11.34 -11.30
C PRO A 16 -2.61 -10.51 -10.02
N SER A 17 -3.21 -11.02 -8.94
CA SER A 17 -3.01 -10.54 -7.57
C SER A 17 -2.38 -11.63 -6.71
N SER A 18 -1.56 -11.24 -5.74
CA SER A 18 -0.82 -12.16 -4.88
C SER A 18 -0.64 -11.64 -3.45
N SER A 19 -0.19 -12.54 -2.57
CA SER A 19 0.20 -12.24 -1.18
C SER A 19 -0.84 -11.42 -0.38
N PRO A 20 -2.11 -11.86 -0.31
CA PRO A 20 -3.12 -11.13 0.45
C PRO A 20 -2.87 -11.20 1.95
N SER A 21 -3.21 -10.12 2.65
CA SER A 21 -3.29 -10.04 4.11
C SER A 21 -4.57 -9.29 4.49
N VAL A 22 -5.16 -9.60 5.64
CA VAL A 22 -6.51 -9.14 6.01
C VAL A 22 -6.60 -8.80 7.48
N THR A 23 -7.37 -7.77 7.83
CA THR A 23 -7.70 -7.46 9.21
C THR A 23 -8.59 -8.53 9.83
N ARG A 24 -8.57 -8.63 11.18
CA ARG A 24 -9.29 -9.70 11.90
C ARG A 24 -10.79 -9.74 11.60
N ASP A 25 -11.37 -8.58 11.31
CA ASP A 25 -12.79 -8.39 11.00
C ASP A 25 -13.11 -8.53 9.49
N GLY A 26 -12.11 -8.73 8.64
CA GLY A 26 -12.30 -8.82 7.19
C GLY A 26 -12.54 -7.50 6.48
N ARG A 27 -12.54 -6.37 7.21
CA ARG A 27 -12.87 -5.06 6.63
C ARG A 27 -11.83 -4.58 5.64
N PHE A 28 -10.55 -4.74 5.95
CA PHE A 28 -9.46 -4.29 5.08
C PHE A 28 -8.66 -5.48 4.58
N VAL A 29 -8.54 -5.59 3.25
CA VAL A 29 -7.70 -6.59 2.58
C VAL A 29 -6.59 -5.87 1.84
N VAL A 30 -5.34 -6.16 2.14
CA VAL A 30 -4.18 -5.69 1.37
C VAL A 30 -3.64 -6.80 0.49
N PHE A 31 -3.17 -6.47 -0.71
CA PHE A 31 -2.63 -7.44 -1.66
C PHE A 31 -1.70 -6.75 -2.65
N ALA A 32 -0.79 -7.53 -3.26
CA ALA A 32 0.00 -7.06 -4.39
C ALA A 32 -0.75 -7.37 -5.69
N SER A 33 -0.65 -6.51 -6.71
CA SER A 33 -1.26 -6.77 -8.03
C SER A 33 -0.45 -6.16 -9.16
N GLU A 34 -0.36 -6.89 -10.28
CA GLU A 34 0.17 -6.41 -11.56
C GLU A 34 -0.92 -5.73 -12.42
N ALA A 35 -2.16 -5.70 -11.95
CA ALA A 35 -3.28 -5.09 -12.66
C ALA A 35 -3.23 -3.56 -12.56
N ASN A 36 -3.17 -2.88 -13.70
CA ASN A 36 -3.12 -1.41 -13.78
C ASN A 36 -4.50 -0.75 -13.88
N ASN A 37 -5.58 -1.53 -13.69
CA ASN A 37 -6.96 -1.04 -13.81
C ASN A 37 -7.75 -1.08 -12.49
N LEU A 38 -7.09 -1.37 -11.37
CA LEU A 38 -7.73 -1.44 -10.04
C LEU A 38 -8.08 -0.06 -9.45
N VAL A 39 -7.32 0.95 -9.83
CA VAL A 39 -7.56 2.36 -9.47
C VAL A 39 -7.39 3.24 -10.71
N LYS A 40 -7.88 4.47 -10.64
CA LYS A 40 -7.65 5.46 -11.70
C LYS A 40 -6.21 5.97 -11.64
N GLY A 41 -5.57 6.12 -12.80
CA GLY A 41 -4.25 6.75 -12.92
C GLY A 41 -3.09 5.82 -12.57
N ASP A 42 -3.31 4.51 -12.62
CA ASP A 42 -2.26 3.52 -12.49
C ASP A 42 -1.66 3.21 -13.88
N SER A 43 -0.45 3.69 -14.11
CA SER A 43 0.21 3.69 -15.42
C SER A 43 1.70 3.33 -15.39
N ASN A 44 2.26 3.07 -14.22
CA ASN A 44 3.70 2.80 -14.06
C ASN A 44 4.16 1.43 -14.61
N GLY A 45 3.23 0.48 -14.84
CA GLY A 45 3.53 -0.86 -15.34
C GLY A 45 4.24 -1.77 -14.33
N TRP A 46 4.17 -1.49 -13.04
CA TRP A 46 4.78 -2.31 -11.99
C TRP A 46 3.73 -2.98 -11.11
N SER A 47 4.13 -4.03 -10.38
CA SER A 47 3.31 -4.57 -9.30
C SER A 47 3.18 -3.55 -8.17
N ASP A 48 1.97 -3.33 -7.71
CA ASP A 48 1.62 -2.34 -6.68
C ASP A 48 0.90 -2.97 -5.49
N ILE A 49 0.98 -2.31 -4.34
CA ILE A 49 0.24 -2.69 -3.13
C ILE A 49 -1.08 -1.95 -3.11
N PHE A 50 -2.16 -2.69 -3.01
CA PHE A 50 -3.52 -2.17 -2.89
C PHE A 50 -4.13 -2.53 -1.55
N LEU A 51 -5.06 -1.70 -1.10
CA LEU A 51 -5.97 -1.94 0.01
C LEU A 51 -7.39 -1.87 -0.49
N ARG A 52 -8.19 -2.88 -0.16
CA ARG A 52 -9.64 -2.93 -0.37
C ARG A 52 -10.35 -2.76 0.96
N ASP A 53 -11.14 -1.69 1.10
CA ASP A 53 -12.19 -1.61 2.12
C ASP A 53 -13.39 -2.41 1.58
N THR A 54 -13.74 -3.49 2.27
CA THR A 54 -14.84 -4.38 1.92
C THR A 54 -16.18 -3.91 2.52
N CYS A 55 -16.14 -2.88 3.38
CA CYS A 55 -17.27 -2.40 4.18
C CYS A 55 -17.86 -3.43 5.15
N ILE A 56 -17.21 -4.58 5.35
CA ILE A 56 -17.64 -5.56 6.34
C ILE A 56 -17.60 -4.91 7.73
N GLY A 57 -18.72 -5.00 8.46
CA GLY A 57 -18.84 -4.43 9.80
C GLY A 57 -18.99 -2.91 9.86
N ALA A 58 -19.17 -2.21 8.73
CA ALA A 58 -19.42 -0.77 8.73
C ALA A 58 -20.79 -0.44 9.35
N ILE A 59 -20.82 0.55 10.26
CA ILE A 59 -22.02 0.99 11.00
C ILE A 59 -22.84 2.06 10.28
N SER A 60 -22.32 2.60 9.17
CA SER A 60 -22.94 3.62 8.33
C SER A 60 -22.85 3.20 6.86
N ALA A 61 -23.52 3.97 5.98
CA ALA A 61 -23.40 3.75 4.54
C ALA A 61 -21.93 3.74 4.11
N CYS A 62 -21.50 2.61 3.53
CA CYS A 62 -20.14 2.36 3.10
C CYS A 62 -20.15 1.79 1.69
N VAL A 63 -19.29 2.31 0.83
CA VAL A 63 -19.11 1.85 -0.55
C VAL A 63 -17.72 1.21 -0.63
N PRO A 64 -17.61 -0.08 -1.00
CA PRO A 64 -16.31 -0.73 -1.12
C PRO A 64 -15.38 0.01 -2.07
N ALA A 65 -14.15 0.27 -1.63
CA ALA A 65 -13.19 1.09 -2.36
C ALA A 65 -11.80 0.47 -2.34
N THR A 66 -11.07 0.67 -3.43
CA THR A 66 -9.68 0.23 -3.58
C THR A 66 -8.77 1.44 -3.56
N LEU A 67 -7.71 1.39 -2.76
CA LEU A 67 -6.67 2.41 -2.65
C LEU A 67 -5.33 1.79 -3.03
N ARG A 68 -4.51 2.52 -3.79
CA ARG A 68 -3.12 2.16 -4.03
C ARG A 68 -2.26 2.72 -2.90
N LEU A 69 -1.53 1.85 -2.20
CA LEU A 69 -0.72 2.18 -1.03
C LEU A 69 0.76 2.41 -1.37
N SER A 70 1.29 1.76 -2.41
CA SER A 70 2.66 1.96 -2.92
C SER A 70 2.76 3.22 -3.78
N ILE A 71 2.42 4.36 -3.18
CA ILE A 71 2.58 5.68 -3.77
C ILE A 71 3.65 6.46 -3.01
N GLY A 72 4.40 7.26 -3.76
CA GLY A 72 5.32 8.24 -3.22
C GLY A 72 4.61 9.44 -2.60
N PRO A 73 5.40 10.40 -2.09
CA PRO A 73 4.89 11.70 -1.65
C PRO A 73 4.01 12.35 -2.73
N ASP A 74 2.97 13.04 -2.29
CA ASP A 74 2.05 13.80 -3.16
C ASP A 74 1.32 12.95 -4.21
N GLY A 75 1.26 11.62 -4.01
CA GLY A 75 0.54 10.69 -4.88
C GLY A 75 1.32 10.20 -6.09
N ALA A 76 2.64 10.44 -6.14
CA ALA A 76 3.48 9.97 -7.24
C ALA A 76 3.46 8.44 -7.36
N GLU A 77 3.40 7.92 -8.58
CA GLU A 77 3.50 6.48 -8.81
C GLU A 77 4.89 5.95 -8.42
N ALA A 78 4.94 4.72 -7.89
CA ALA A 78 6.20 4.05 -7.63
C ALA A 78 6.97 3.77 -8.92
N ASN A 79 8.27 4.07 -8.93
CA ASN A 79 9.17 3.80 -10.07
C ASN A 79 9.79 2.39 -10.04
N GLY A 80 9.21 1.48 -9.27
CA GLY A 80 9.64 0.10 -9.13
C GLY A 80 8.58 -0.73 -8.44
N ALA A 81 8.68 -2.05 -8.59
CA ALA A 81 7.67 -2.97 -8.10
C ALA A 81 7.67 -3.12 -6.57
N SER A 82 6.48 -3.36 -6.03
CA SER A 82 6.22 -3.55 -4.60
C SER A 82 5.54 -4.90 -4.32
N PHE A 83 5.91 -5.54 -3.20
CA PHE A 83 5.58 -6.94 -2.92
C PHE A 83 5.36 -7.23 -1.44
N SER A 84 4.70 -8.38 -1.18
CA SER A 84 4.54 -9.00 0.14
C SER A 84 3.99 -8.07 1.23
N PRO A 85 2.77 -7.54 1.06
CA PRO A 85 2.18 -6.65 2.05
C PRO A 85 1.72 -7.41 3.30
N ALA A 86 1.76 -6.73 4.45
CA ALA A 86 1.08 -7.16 5.67
C ALA A 86 0.41 -5.96 6.35
N ILE A 87 -0.76 -6.17 6.96
CA ILE A 87 -1.57 -5.12 7.59
C ILE A 87 -1.69 -5.36 9.10
N SER A 88 -1.65 -4.29 9.91
CA SER A 88 -1.92 -4.35 11.34
C SER A 88 -3.39 -4.68 11.62
N PRO A 89 -3.73 -5.27 12.79
CA PRO A 89 -5.10 -5.69 13.09
C PRO A 89 -6.16 -4.59 13.01
N ASP A 90 -5.78 -3.34 13.27
CA ASP A 90 -6.62 -2.14 13.22
C ASP A 90 -6.63 -1.47 11.82
N GLY A 91 -5.88 -1.98 10.86
CA GLY A 91 -5.78 -1.46 9.51
C GLY A 91 -4.90 -0.22 9.35
N ARG A 92 -4.34 0.32 10.43
CA ARG A 92 -3.60 1.58 10.41
C ARG A 92 -2.25 1.47 9.71
N PHE A 93 -1.54 0.37 9.89
CA PHE A 93 -0.18 0.21 9.41
C PHE A 93 -0.09 -0.90 8.38
N VAL A 94 0.51 -0.60 7.23
CA VAL A 94 0.80 -1.60 6.18
C VAL A 94 2.29 -1.62 5.92
N VAL A 95 2.92 -2.78 6.04
CA VAL A 95 4.33 -2.98 5.67
C VAL A 95 4.43 -3.70 4.34
N PHE A 96 5.43 -3.35 3.53
CA PHE A 96 5.68 -4.00 2.23
C PHE A 96 7.12 -3.78 1.76
N ASN A 97 7.60 -4.66 0.88
CA ASN A 97 8.91 -4.49 0.23
C ASN A 97 8.75 -3.74 -1.08
N SER A 98 9.72 -2.91 -1.46
CA SER A 98 9.69 -2.27 -2.78
C SER A 98 11.07 -2.01 -3.35
N SER A 99 11.19 -2.19 -4.67
CA SER A 99 12.36 -1.78 -5.45
C SER A 99 12.31 -0.31 -5.85
N ALA A 100 11.21 0.40 -5.56
CA ALA A 100 11.05 1.80 -5.88
C ALA A 100 11.96 2.69 -5.02
N THR A 101 12.53 3.72 -5.65
CA THR A 101 13.41 4.70 -5.00
C THR A 101 12.69 6.00 -4.64
N ASN A 102 11.41 6.16 -5.04
CA ASN A 102 10.63 7.38 -4.89
C ASN A 102 9.42 7.25 -3.95
N LEU A 103 9.36 6.20 -3.11
CA LEU A 103 8.27 6.01 -2.15
C LEU A 103 8.32 6.92 -0.92
N VAL A 104 9.46 7.55 -0.68
CA VAL A 104 9.67 8.52 0.40
C VAL A 104 10.40 9.72 -0.17
N ARG A 105 10.34 10.86 0.54
CA ARG A 105 11.09 12.03 0.11
C ARG A 105 12.60 11.78 0.22
N PRO A 106 13.44 12.40 -0.62
CA PRO A 106 14.89 12.19 -0.60
C PRO A 106 15.53 12.43 0.77
N GLU A 107 15.05 13.39 1.55
CA GLU A 107 15.53 13.65 2.92
C GLU A 107 15.24 12.51 3.91
N SER A 108 14.32 11.60 3.57
CA SER A 108 14.00 10.39 4.34
C SER A 108 14.76 9.15 3.85
N LEU A 109 15.54 9.29 2.77
CA LEU A 109 16.46 8.26 2.32
C LEU A 109 17.72 8.35 3.18
N ASN A 110 17.72 7.69 4.33
CA ASN A 110 18.98 7.35 4.99
C ASN A 110 19.87 6.68 3.93
N SER A 111 21.11 7.15 3.78
CA SER A 111 22.04 6.75 2.73
C SER A 111 22.49 5.31 2.93
N PHE A 112 21.64 4.37 2.54
CA PHE A 112 21.95 2.95 2.53
C PHE A 112 22.39 2.54 1.13
N PRO A 113 23.50 1.78 1.01
CA PRO A 113 23.85 1.16 -0.25
C PRO A 113 22.69 0.27 -0.71
N ALA A 114 22.47 0.23 -2.02
CA ALA A 114 21.50 -0.68 -2.62
C ALA A 114 21.85 -2.11 -2.24
N THR A 115 21.09 -2.69 -1.31
CA THR A 115 21.20 -4.10 -0.95
C THR A 115 20.60 -4.95 -2.07
N SER A 116 20.98 -6.24 -2.13
CA SER A 116 20.37 -7.19 -3.06
C SER A 116 18.89 -7.49 -2.75
N ALA A 117 18.40 -7.10 -1.58
CA ALA A 117 16.99 -7.18 -1.19
C ALA A 117 16.32 -5.80 -1.27
N PRO A 118 15.08 -5.71 -1.78
CA PRO A 118 14.30 -4.47 -1.77
C PRO A 118 14.05 -3.99 -0.32
N PRO A 119 14.17 -2.68 -0.04
CA PRO A 119 13.89 -2.14 1.29
C PRO A 119 12.44 -2.36 1.73
N LEU A 120 12.28 -2.43 3.06
CA LEU A 120 10.98 -2.49 3.72
C LEU A 120 10.44 -1.06 3.94
N PHE A 121 9.16 -0.88 3.65
CA PHE A 121 8.42 0.37 3.87
C PHE A 121 7.24 0.13 4.81
N LEU A 122 6.88 1.17 5.56
CA LEU A 122 5.71 1.26 6.42
C LEU A 122 4.82 2.39 5.91
N ARG A 123 3.58 2.08 5.59
CA ARG A 123 2.52 3.04 5.27
C ARG A 123 1.61 3.21 6.47
N ASP A 124 1.47 4.45 6.96
CA ASP A 124 0.37 4.83 7.86
C ASP A 124 -0.83 5.23 6.99
N THR A 125 -1.93 4.51 7.13
CA THR A 125 -3.19 4.74 6.41
C THR A 125 -4.08 5.77 7.11
N CYS A 126 -3.72 6.17 8.34
CA CYS A 126 -4.51 7.01 9.23
C CYS A 126 -5.88 6.44 9.64
N PHE A 127 -6.18 5.17 9.34
CA PHE A 127 -7.41 4.55 9.84
C PHE A 127 -7.42 4.54 11.38
N GLY A 128 -8.53 5.00 11.96
CA GLY A 128 -8.68 5.11 13.42
C GLY A 128 -7.81 6.18 14.09
N ALA A 129 -7.06 6.99 13.33
CA ALA A 129 -6.24 8.06 13.88
C ALA A 129 -7.07 9.32 14.22
N ALA A 130 -6.51 10.18 15.08
CA ALA A 130 -7.10 11.48 15.38
C ALA A 130 -7.17 12.39 14.14
N SER A 131 -8.06 13.39 14.18
CA SER A 131 -8.19 14.38 13.11
C SER A 131 -6.86 15.08 12.82
N GLY A 132 -6.53 15.23 11.53
CA GLY A 132 -5.26 15.83 11.09
C GLY A 132 -4.16 14.84 10.73
N CYS A 133 -4.41 13.53 10.85
CA CYS A 133 -3.50 12.52 10.33
C CYS A 133 -3.43 12.58 8.79
N LEU A 134 -2.22 12.65 8.25
CA LEU A 134 -1.96 12.59 6.82
C LEU A 134 -1.28 11.26 6.49
N PRO A 135 -1.87 10.43 5.59
CA PRO A 135 -1.27 9.16 5.20
C PRO A 135 0.14 9.35 4.64
N ALA A 136 1.09 8.58 5.13
CA ALA A 136 2.51 8.74 4.79
C ALA A 136 3.22 7.40 4.73
N THR A 137 4.28 7.35 3.91
CA THR A 137 5.16 6.19 3.78
C THR A 137 6.51 6.54 4.39
N SER A 138 7.06 5.62 5.18
CA SER A 138 8.40 5.71 5.77
C SER A 138 9.19 4.47 5.41
N ARG A 139 10.50 4.62 5.17
CA ARG A 139 11.39 3.46 5.02
C ARG A 139 11.68 2.89 6.39
N VAL A 140 11.48 1.58 6.57
CA VAL A 140 11.86 0.88 7.80
C VAL A 140 13.37 0.63 7.76
N ILE A 141 14.08 1.18 8.74
CA ILE A 141 15.54 1.14 8.81
C ILE A 141 15.97 0.58 10.17
N PRO A 142 17.04 -0.24 10.24
CA PRO A 142 17.59 -0.69 11.51
C PRO A 142 18.04 0.51 12.35
N ALA A 143 17.77 0.47 13.65
CA ALA A 143 18.14 1.54 14.58
C ALA A 143 19.65 1.84 14.62
N SER A 144 20.50 0.88 14.25
CA SER A 144 21.97 1.03 14.19
C SER A 144 22.44 1.97 13.08
N ALA A 145 21.57 2.40 12.18
CA ALA A 145 21.93 3.29 11.07
C ALA A 145 21.52 4.76 11.31
N LEU A 146 21.02 5.09 12.49
CA LEU A 146 20.65 6.46 12.89
C LEU A 146 21.82 7.26 13.49
N GLN A 147 23.05 6.78 13.40
CA GLN A 147 24.24 7.49 13.88
C GLN A 147 25.08 7.94 12.70
N HIS A 148 24.91 9.20 12.27
CA HIS A 148 25.97 10.10 11.81
C HIS A 148 25.44 11.54 11.83
#